data_AF-A0AAE2MJJ3-F1
#
_entry.id   AF-A0AAE2MJJ3-F1
#
_cell.length_a   1.000
_cell.length_b   1.000
_cell.length_c   1.000
_cell.angle_alpha   90.00
_cell.angle_beta   90.00
_cell.angle_gamma   90.00
#
_symmetry.space_group_name_H-M   'P 1'
#
loop_
_entity.id
_entity.type
_entity.pdbx_description
1 polymer ?
#
loop_
_entity_poly.entity_id
_entity_poly.type
_entity_poly.pdbx_seq_one_letter_code
_entity_poly.pdbx_strand_id
1 'polypeptide(L)'
;MRMIAGLVAVVGCILVSGCESKSDLIHQIEVSELHPLGEECNGLFYKLDRDALVLVEEGKGVRKLADGVTVRKDEKSVILEFGIEPTIFQWVLTPTAAEDVVRLESRMRHPLTEAQLAYYKKATGRVPDDVNKIWTSFKGFTLCPART
;
A
#
# COMPACT_ATOMS: atom_id res chain seq x y z
N MET A 1 -57.80 -40.98 0.36
CA MET A 1 -58.00 -39.53 0.61
C MET A 1 -56.67 -38.92 1.03
N ARG A 2 -56.23 -37.88 0.29
CA ARG A 2 -55.28 -36.77 0.61
C ARG A 2 -53.98 -37.11 1.36
N MET A 3 -52.83 -37.20 0.67
CA MET A 3 -51.84 -36.12 0.38
C MET A 3 -51.42 -35.30 1.61
N ILE A 4 -50.12 -35.29 1.97
CA ILE A 4 -49.21 -34.12 1.96
C ILE A 4 -47.75 -34.61 1.90
N ALA A 5 -47.00 -34.09 0.92
CA ALA A 5 -45.55 -34.17 0.81
C ALA A 5 -44.88 -33.09 1.69
N GLY A 6 -43.74 -33.39 2.29
CA GLY A 6 -42.98 -32.46 3.12
C GLY A 6 -41.47 -32.71 3.03
N LEU A 7 -40.87 -32.14 2.01
CA LEU A 7 -39.42 -32.03 1.75
C LEU A 7 -38.85 -30.91 2.63
N VAL A 8 -37.84 -31.17 3.47
CA VAL A 8 -36.73 -30.23 3.73
C VAL A 8 -35.48 -31.02 4.13
N ALA A 9 -34.54 -31.15 3.19
CA ALA A 9 -33.15 -31.41 3.50
C ALA A 9 -32.51 -30.09 3.96
N VAL A 10 -31.93 -30.05 5.16
CA VAL A 10 -30.99 -28.99 5.52
C VAL A 10 -29.60 -29.60 5.59
N VAL A 11 -28.90 -29.38 4.50
CA VAL A 11 -27.46 -29.55 4.29
C VAL A 11 -26.73 -28.68 5.33
N GLY A 12 -26.17 -29.31 6.35
CA GLY A 12 -25.26 -28.67 7.31
C GLY A 12 -23.81 -28.74 6.82
N CYS A 13 -23.51 -28.14 5.66
CA CYS A 13 -22.15 -27.81 5.29
C CYS A 13 -21.75 -26.52 6.02
N ILE A 14 -21.26 -26.63 7.26
CA ILE A 14 -20.61 -25.51 7.93
C ILE A 14 -19.30 -26.02 8.51
N LEU A 15 -18.22 -25.74 7.77
CA LEU A 15 -16.99 -25.10 8.24
C LEU A 15 -15.98 -25.22 7.09
N VAL A 16 -16.20 -24.42 6.04
CA VAL A 16 -15.14 -24.03 5.12
C VAL A 16 -14.27 -23.04 5.90
N SER A 17 -13.40 -23.57 6.75
CA SER A 17 -12.35 -22.78 7.39
C SER A 17 -11.17 -22.72 6.42
N GLY A 18 -10.94 -21.53 5.86
CA GLY A 18 -9.72 -21.23 5.12
C GLY A 18 -9.88 -21.07 3.60
N CYS A 19 -10.88 -20.32 3.14
CA CYS A 19 -10.70 -19.60 1.87
C CYS A 19 -9.79 -18.39 2.14
N GLU A 20 -8.49 -18.57 1.88
CA GLU A 20 -7.52 -17.49 1.78
C GLU A 20 -8.03 -16.40 0.82
N SER A 21 -8.37 -15.23 1.33
CA SER A 21 -8.69 -14.09 0.47
C SER A 21 -7.41 -13.41 0.01
N LYS A 22 -6.74 -14.06 -0.95
CA LYS A 22 -5.53 -13.54 -1.61
C LYS A 22 -5.76 -12.19 -2.34
N SER A 23 -7.00 -11.77 -2.52
CA SER A 23 -7.43 -10.49 -3.12
C SER A 23 -7.52 -9.32 -2.13
N ASP A 24 -7.58 -9.57 -0.82
CA ASP A 24 -8.09 -8.54 0.10
C ASP A 24 -7.08 -7.45 0.41
N LEU A 25 -5.79 -7.78 0.53
CA LEU A 25 -4.79 -6.79 0.95
C LEU A 25 -4.53 -5.70 -0.10
N ILE A 26 -4.47 -6.05 -1.40
CA ILE A 26 -4.35 -5.01 -2.46
C ILE A 26 -5.57 -4.09 -2.38
N HIS A 27 -6.76 -4.68 -2.36
CA HIS A 27 -7.99 -3.91 -2.33
C HIS A 27 -8.06 -3.00 -1.08
N GLN A 28 -7.68 -3.52 0.08
CA GLN A 28 -7.59 -2.76 1.33
C GLN A 28 -6.65 -1.56 1.18
N ILE A 29 -5.45 -1.75 0.61
CA ILE A 29 -4.52 -0.64 0.36
C ILE A 29 -5.09 0.39 -0.63
N GLU A 30 -5.77 -0.05 -1.69
CA GLU A 30 -6.33 0.83 -2.72
C GLU A 30 -7.48 1.71 -2.18
N VAL A 31 -8.27 1.20 -1.23
CA VAL A 31 -9.42 1.93 -0.67
C VAL A 31 -9.14 2.58 0.69
N SER A 32 -7.93 2.41 1.22
CA SER A 32 -7.51 3.00 2.50
C SER A 32 -6.70 4.28 2.35
N GLU A 33 -6.81 5.11 3.37
CA GLU A 33 -5.84 6.17 3.67
C GLU A 33 -4.67 5.56 4.44
N LEU A 34 -3.45 5.78 3.96
CA LEU A 34 -2.22 5.31 4.57
C LEU A 34 -1.67 6.41 5.49
N HIS A 35 -2.09 6.39 6.76
CA HIS A 35 -1.61 7.35 7.77
C HIS A 35 -0.29 6.85 8.36
N PRO A 36 0.79 7.65 8.42
CA PRO A 36 2.04 7.22 9.03
C PRO A 36 1.82 6.67 10.44
N LEU A 37 2.46 5.54 10.76
CA LEU A 37 2.28 4.90 12.06
C LEU A 37 2.66 5.85 13.20
N GLY A 38 1.73 6.06 14.13
CA GLY A 38 1.85 7.02 15.24
C GLY A 38 1.04 8.29 15.05
N GLU A 39 0.52 8.54 13.85
CA GLU A 39 -0.52 9.53 13.59
C GLU A 39 -1.91 8.89 13.79
N GLU A 40 -2.88 9.67 14.27
CA GLU A 40 -4.28 9.23 14.28
C GLU A 40 -4.83 9.16 12.85
N CYS A 41 -5.99 8.52 12.64
CA CYS A 41 -6.71 8.56 11.35
C CYS A 41 -7.25 9.95 10.97
N ASN A 42 -6.65 11.02 11.51
CA ASN A 42 -7.01 12.42 11.43
C ASN A 42 -5.72 13.17 11.05
N GLY A 43 -5.57 13.65 9.82
CA GLY A 43 -4.39 14.44 9.42
C GLY A 43 -3.75 14.02 8.11
N LEU A 44 -2.42 13.89 8.10
CA LEU A 44 -1.62 13.62 6.91
C LEU A 44 -1.72 12.15 6.51
N PHE A 45 -2.09 11.88 5.26
CA PHE A 45 -2.11 10.53 4.73
C PHE A 45 -1.68 10.44 3.27
N TYR A 46 -1.29 9.23 2.88
CA TYR A 46 -1.04 8.87 1.49
C TYR A 46 -2.21 8.04 0.96
N LYS A 47 -2.49 8.14 -0.34
CA LYS A 47 -3.43 7.24 -1.00
C LYS A 47 -3.07 7.02 -2.46
N LEU A 48 -3.63 5.97 -3.04
CA LEU A 48 -3.65 5.78 -4.48
C LEU A 48 -4.85 6.53 -5.05
N ASP A 49 -4.60 7.43 -6.01
CA ASP A 49 -5.64 8.06 -6.81
C ASP A 49 -5.43 7.65 -8.26
N ARG A 50 -6.18 6.62 -8.69
CA ARG A 50 -5.95 5.90 -9.95
C ARG A 50 -4.53 5.34 -10.02
N ASP A 51 -3.72 5.79 -10.96
CA ASP A 51 -2.33 5.41 -11.16
C ASP A 51 -1.34 6.38 -10.47
N ALA A 52 -1.82 7.30 -9.64
CA ALA A 52 -0.97 8.26 -8.93
C ALA A 52 -0.86 7.97 -7.43
N LEU A 53 0.33 8.20 -6.87
CA LEU A 53 0.54 8.25 -5.43
C LEU A 53 0.42 9.70 -4.99
N VAL A 54 -0.52 9.99 -4.09
CA VAL A 54 -0.77 11.35 -3.60
C VAL A 54 -0.59 11.42 -2.09
N LEU A 55 -0.10 12.57 -1.65
CA LEU A 55 -0.09 13.00 -0.26
C LEU A 55 -1.23 13.99 -0.05
N VAL A 56 -2.02 13.77 0.99
CA VAL A 56 -3.05 14.70 1.45
C VAL A 56 -2.62 15.23 2.80
N GLU A 57 -2.53 16.56 2.91
CA GLU A 57 -2.28 17.26 4.16
C GLU A 57 -3.48 18.15 4.47
N GLU A 58 -4.20 17.85 5.55
CA GLU A 58 -5.37 18.62 5.95
C GLU A 58 -5.01 20.10 6.13
N GLY A 59 -5.81 20.98 5.51
CA GLY A 59 -5.57 22.43 5.50
C GLY A 59 -4.44 22.92 4.58
N LYS A 60 -3.63 22.02 3.99
CA LYS A 60 -2.56 22.38 3.04
C LYS A 60 -2.80 21.89 1.61
N GLY A 61 -3.71 20.93 1.43
CA GLY A 61 -4.17 20.46 0.13
C GLY A 61 -3.60 19.10 -0.26
N VAL A 62 -3.71 18.80 -1.56
CA VAL A 62 -3.29 17.52 -2.16
C VAL A 62 -2.04 17.73 -3.01
N ARG A 63 -1.01 16.93 -2.77
CA ARG A 63 0.24 16.92 -3.54
C ARG A 63 0.45 15.57 -4.18
N LYS A 64 0.53 15.55 -5.51
CA LYS A 64 0.92 14.36 -6.25
C LYS A 64 2.42 14.08 -6.09
N LEU A 65 2.76 12.87 -5.69
CA LEU A 65 4.14 12.44 -5.44
C LEU A 65 4.73 11.69 -6.63
N ALA A 66 3.91 10.84 -7.26
CA ALA A 66 4.29 10.09 -8.46
C ALA A 66 3.07 9.79 -9.33
N ASP A 67 3.32 9.64 -10.62
CA ASP A 67 2.39 9.09 -11.62
C ASP A 67 2.84 7.66 -12.01
N GLY A 68 1.96 6.90 -12.65
CA GLY A 68 2.27 5.56 -13.17
C GLY A 68 2.66 4.56 -12.09
N VAL A 69 2.09 4.68 -10.90
CA VAL A 69 2.29 3.74 -9.80
C VAL A 69 1.77 2.37 -10.22
N THR A 70 2.61 1.36 -10.07
CA THR A 70 2.20 -0.03 -10.26
C THR A 70 2.01 -0.70 -8.91
N VAL A 71 0.90 -1.42 -8.76
CA VAL A 71 0.56 -2.16 -7.55
C VAL A 71 0.72 -3.65 -7.86
N ARG A 72 1.52 -4.36 -7.07
CA ARG A 72 1.69 -5.81 -7.22
C ARG A 72 1.72 -6.49 -5.86
N LYS A 73 1.25 -7.73 -5.82
CA LYS A 73 1.33 -8.57 -4.62
C LYS A 73 2.52 -9.53 -4.73
N ASP A 74 3.23 -9.69 -3.62
CA ASP A 74 4.14 -10.82 -3.40
C ASP A 74 3.54 -11.80 -2.38
N GLU A 75 4.29 -12.83 -1.97
CA GLU A 75 3.77 -13.86 -1.05
C GLU A 75 3.17 -13.30 0.25
N LYS A 76 3.66 -12.15 0.75
CA LYS A 76 3.30 -11.62 2.08
C LYS A 76 3.06 -10.11 2.13
N SER A 77 3.23 -9.40 1.01
CA SER A 77 3.25 -7.95 0.97
C SER A 77 2.58 -7.41 -0.29
N VAL A 78 2.18 -6.15 -0.22
CA VAL A 78 1.84 -5.34 -1.39
C VAL A 78 3.04 -4.45 -1.69
N ILE A 79 3.45 -4.40 -2.96
CA ILE A 79 4.54 -3.56 -3.43
C ILE A 79 3.93 -2.47 -4.32
N LEU A 80 4.14 -1.21 -3.93
CA LEU A 80 3.88 -0.06 -4.78
C LEU A 80 5.20 0.33 -5.45
N GLU A 81 5.26 0.28 -6.78
CA GLU A 81 6.42 0.77 -7.54
C GLU A 81 6.11 2.09 -8.24
N PHE A 82 7.00 3.06 -8.13
CA PHE A 82 6.81 4.37 -8.74
C PHE A 82 8.14 5.06 -9.04
N GLY A 83 8.11 6.04 -9.94
CA GLY A 83 9.30 6.69 -10.47
C GLY A 83 9.65 6.22 -11.87
N ILE A 84 10.85 6.58 -12.34
CA ILE A 84 11.32 6.31 -13.70
C ILE A 84 12.69 5.64 -13.62
N GLU A 85 12.97 4.70 -14.52
CA GLU A 85 14.30 4.08 -14.62
C GLU A 85 15.40 5.14 -14.77
N PRO A 86 16.53 5.02 -14.06
CA PRO A 86 16.95 3.93 -13.16
C PRO A 86 16.45 4.03 -11.71
N THR A 87 15.67 5.08 -11.38
CA THR A 87 15.19 5.42 -10.04
C THR A 87 13.74 4.98 -9.82
N ILE A 88 13.49 3.68 -9.91
CA ILE A 88 12.21 3.11 -9.49
C ILE A 88 12.27 2.84 -7.98
N PHE A 89 11.38 3.49 -7.23
CA PHE A 89 11.17 3.26 -5.81
C PHE A 89 10.13 2.18 -5.59
N GLN A 90 10.25 1.46 -4.47
CA GLN A 90 9.35 0.42 -4.02
C GLN A 90 8.97 0.69 -2.57
N TRP A 91 7.67 0.75 -2.30
CA TRP A 91 7.12 0.60 -0.96
C TRP A 91 6.60 -0.81 -0.79
N VAL A 92 7.28 -1.60 0.04
CA VAL A 92 6.87 -2.95 0.41
C VAL A 92 6.07 -2.87 1.70
N LEU A 93 4.77 -3.09 1.59
CA LEU A 93 3.77 -3.02 2.65
C LEU A 93 3.43 -4.42 3.14
N THR A 94 3.95 -4.79 4.31
CA THR A 94 3.73 -6.11 4.93
C THR A 94 2.73 -5.99 6.08
N PRO A 95 1.62 -6.77 6.10
CA PRO A 95 0.71 -6.80 7.24
C PRO A 95 1.43 -7.15 8.55
N THR A 96 0.91 -6.61 9.65
CA THR A 96 1.37 -6.95 10.99
C THR A 96 0.32 -7.79 11.73
N ALA A 97 0.54 -8.07 13.02
CA ALA A 97 -0.45 -8.75 13.86
C ALA A 97 -1.68 -7.86 14.17
N ALA A 98 -1.54 -6.53 14.04
CA ALA A 98 -2.68 -5.62 14.07
C ALA A 98 -3.30 -5.54 12.67
N GLU A 99 -4.62 -5.75 12.58
CA GLU A 99 -5.36 -5.92 11.32
C GLU A 99 -5.30 -4.69 10.39
N ASP A 100 -5.16 -3.51 10.97
CA ASP A 100 -5.12 -2.21 10.28
C ASP A 100 -3.71 -1.64 10.15
N VAL A 101 -2.66 -2.38 10.52
CA VAL A 101 -1.28 -1.87 10.46
C VAL A 101 -0.45 -2.66 9.46
N VAL A 102 0.19 -1.93 8.55
CA VAL A 102 1.22 -2.44 7.64
C VAL A 102 2.57 -1.85 7.96
N ARG A 103 3.59 -2.71 8.04
CA ARG A 103 4.99 -2.30 8.10
C ARG A 103 5.43 -1.84 6.71
N LEU A 104 6.23 -0.78 6.65
CA LEU A 104 6.81 -0.28 5.43
C LEU A 104 8.31 -0.61 5.35
N GLU A 105 8.73 -1.12 4.21
CA GLU A 105 10.12 -1.10 3.75
C GLU A 105 10.21 -0.29 2.45
N SER A 106 10.90 0.86 2.48
CA SER A 106 11.17 1.67 1.29
C SER A 106 12.54 1.33 0.72
N ARG A 107 12.60 1.03 -0.58
CA ARG A 107 13.84 0.70 -1.29
C ARG A 107 13.78 1.12 -2.75
N MET A 108 14.92 1.13 -3.43
CA MET A 108 14.94 1.18 -4.90
C MET A 108 14.81 -0.23 -5.46
N ARG A 109 14.11 -0.38 -6.58
CA ARG A 109 14.00 -1.65 -7.32
C ARG A 109 15.38 -2.18 -7.72
N HIS A 110 16.25 -1.28 -8.16
CA HIS A 110 17.64 -1.55 -8.49
C HIS A 110 18.53 -0.57 -7.73
N PRO A 111 19.55 -1.04 -7.00
CA PRO A 111 20.57 -0.17 -6.44
C PRO A 111 21.24 0.63 -7.56
N LEU A 112 21.46 1.92 -7.33
CA LEU A 112 22.19 2.75 -8.28
C LEU A 112 23.69 2.43 -8.22
N THR A 113 24.33 2.38 -9.37
CA THR A 113 25.79 2.32 -9.48
C THR A 113 26.44 3.61 -8.98
N GLU A 114 27.73 3.57 -8.62
CA GLU A 114 28.50 4.76 -8.21
C GLU A 114 28.46 5.88 -9.26
N ALA A 115 28.54 5.52 -10.55
CA ALA A 115 28.47 6.48 -11.64
C ALA A 115 27.10 7.18 -11.71
N GLN A 116 26.01 6.42 -11.52
CA GLN A 116 24.66 6.99 -11.48
C GLN A 116 24.47 7.88 -10.26
N LEU A 117 24.95 7.47 -9.08
CA LEU A 117 24.91 8.28 -7.86
C LEU A 117 25.65 9.62 -8.07
N ALA A 118 26.84 9.58 -8.67
CA ALA A 118 27.63 10.77 -8.97
C ALA A 118 26.93 11.70 -9.98
N TYR A 119 26.31 11.14 -11.02
CA TYR A 119 25.52 11.89 -11.99
C TYR A 119 24.35 12.62 -11.32
N TYR A 120 23.54 11.91 -10.53
CA TYR A 120 22.38 12.52 -9.86
C TYR A 120 22.80 13.59 -8.87
N LYS A 121 23.81 13.33 -8.04
CA LYS A 121 24.35 14.33 -7.10
C LYS A 121 24.78 15.61 -7.82
N LYS A 122 25.41 15.48 -8.99
CA LYS A 122 25.83 16.61 -9.81
C LYS A 122 24.64 17.35 -10.43
N ALA A 123 23.63 16.63 -10.90
CA ALA A 123 22.49 17.20 -11.61
C ALA A 123 21.47 17.87 -10.68
N THR A 124 21.20 17.29 -9.52
CA THR A 124 20.11 17.73 -8.62
C THR A 124 20.60 18.30 -7.29
N GLY A 125 21.90 18.22 -7.02
CA GLY A 125 22.49 18.59 -5.73
C GLY A 125 22.16 17.62 -4.59
N ARG A 126 21.45 16.51 -4.85
CA ARG A 126 21.04 15.50 -3.87
C ARG A 126 21.29 14.10 -4.41
N VAL A 127 21.56 13.15 -3.53
CA VAL A 127 21.62 11.73 -3.93
C VAL A 127 20.18 11.20 -3.90
N PRO A 128 19.73 10.36 -4.85
CA PRO A 128 18.37 9.77 -4.80
C PRO A 128 18.06 9.06 -3.47
N ASP A 129 19.08 8.59 -2.78
CA ASP A 129 18.99 8.06 -1.41
C ASP A 129 18.48 9.08 -0.38
N ASP A 130 18.64 10.39 -0.60
CA ASP A 130 18.04 11.44 0.24
C ASP A 130 16.52 11.55 0.04
N VAL A 131 16.01 11.16 -1.13
CA VAL A 131 14.55 10.99 -1.36
C VAL A 131 14.08 9.74 -0.63
N ASN A 132 14.88 8.67 -0.65
CA ASN A 132 14.61 7.46 0.13
C ASN A 132 14.59 7.75 1.65
N LYS A 133 15.43 8.67 2.15
CA LYS A 133 15.43 9.09 3.57
C LYS A 133 14.09 9.66 4.05
N ILE A 134 13.39 10.41 3.19
CA ILE A 134 12.04 10.94 3.51
C ILE A 134 11.06 9.77 3.67
N TRP A 135 11.16 8.77 2.81
CA TRP A 135 10.29 7.59 2.83
C TRP A 135 10.64 6.57 3.91
N THR A 136 11.88 6.55 4.40
CA THR A 136 12.29 5.76 5.57
C THR A 136 12.00 6.44 6.91
N SER A 137 11.42 7.64 6.91
CA SER A 137 11.14 8.37 8.16
C SER A 137 9.98 7.78 8.96
N PHE A 138 9.13 6.96 8.34
CA PHE A 138 8.05 6.21 8.99
C PHE A 138 8.23 4.70 8.80
N LYS A 139 7.89 3.94 9.85
CA LYS A 139 8.11 2.47 9.93
C LYS A 139 6.96 1.66 9.32
N GLY A 140 5.86 2.31 8.96
CA GLY A 140 4.62 1.68 8.54
C GLY A 140 3.48 2.67 8.45
N PHE A 141 2.30 2.14 8.17
CA PHE A 141 1.06 2.89 8.09
C PHE A 141 -0.04 2.21 8.90
N THR A 142 -0.92 3.04 9.44
CA THR A 142 -2.27 2.64 9.83
C THR A 142 -3.17 2.81 8.61
N LEU A 143 -3.97 1.78 8.30
CA LEU A 143 -4.93 1.72 7.20
C LEU A 143 -6.27 2.25 7.70
N CYS A 144 -6.54 3.52 7.41
CA CYS A 144 -7.80 4.14 7.80
C CYS A 144 -8.81 4.08 6.65
N PRO A 145 -10.12 3.98 6.93
CA PRO A 145 -11.15 4.09 5.89
C PRO A 145 -11.07 5.44 5.17
N ALA A 146 -11.22 5.45 3.84
CA ALA A 146 -11.28 6.70 3.08
C ALA A 146 -12.49 7.55 3.46
N ARG A 147 -12.25 8.83 3.78
CA ARG A 147 -13.32 9.81 3.97
C ARG A 147 -13.85 10.24 2.59
N THR A 148 -15.09 9.88 2.29
CA THR A 148 -15.81 10.29 1.06
C THR A 148 -16.04 11.78 0.99
#